data_AF-A0A2E4K2B7-F1
#
_entry.id   AF-A0A2E4K2B7-F1
#
_cell.length_a   1.000
_cell.length_b   1.000
_cell.length_c   1.000
_cell.angle_alpha   90.00
_cell.angle_beta   90.00
_cell.angle_gamma   90.00
#
_symmetry.space_group_name_H-M   'P 1'
#
loop_
_entity.id
_entity.type
_entity.pdbx_description
1 polymer ?
#
loop_
_entity_poly.entity_id
_entity_poly.type
_entity_poly.pdbx_seq_one_letter_code
_entity_poly.pdbx_strand_id
1 'polypeptide(L)' 'MVEVSAKHDWTERYRPNTLSGLEGNEDRIRRVRQWLDRWVSGSVPKKKGLLLSGPPGVGKTTLALA' A
#
# COMPACT_ATOMS: atom_id res chain seq x y z
N MET A 1 -14.26 14.51 -22.70
CA MET A 1 -13.22 14.46 -21.65
C MET A 1 -13.96 14.66 -20.34
N VAL A 2 -14.23 13.58 -19.61
CA VAL A 2 -15.03 13.66 -18.37
C VAL A 2 -14.10 14.10 -17.25
N GLU A 3 -14.28 15.32 -16.74
CA GLU A 3 -13.68 15.73 -15.48
C GLU A 3 -14.36 14.94 -14.35
N VAL A 4 -13.65 13.93 -13.84
CA VAL A 4 -14.05 13.24 -12.62
C VAL A 4 -13.75 14.19 -11.46
N SER A 5 -14.79 14.84 -10.95
CA SER A 5 -14.74 15.66 -9.74
C SER A 5 -14.33 14.77 -8.55
N ALA A 6 -13.04 14.75 -8.23
CA ALA A 6 -12.43 14.00 -7.13
C ALA A 6 -12.94 14.38 -5.73
N LYS A 7 -13.96 15.23 -5.61
CA LYS A 7 -14.51 15.71 -4.34
C LYS A 7 -15.65 14.86 -3.74
N HIS A 8 -16.18 13.86 -4.44
CA HIS A 8 -17.36 13.10 -3.99
C HIS A 8 -17.17 11.60 -3.79
N ASP A 9 -16.00 11.02 -4.11
CA ASP A 9 -15.75 9.61 -3.84
C ASP A 9 -15.22 9.44 -2.40
N TRP A 10 -16.03 8.84 -1.54
CA TRP A 10 -15.65 8.54 -0.15
C TRP A 10 -14.42 7.64 -0.07
N THR A 11 -14.27 6.68 -0.98
CA THR A 11 -13.14 5.76 -0.95
C THR A 11 -11.83 6.44 -1.30
N GLU A 12 -11.83 7.44 -2.18
CA GLU A 12 -10.65 8.25 -2.45
C GLU A 12 -10.41 9.28 -1.34
N ARG A 13 -11.48 9.88 -0.79
CA ARG A 13 -11.38 10.85 0.31
C ARG A 13 -10.73 10.27 1.57
N TYR A 14 -11.06 9.02 1.90
CA TYR A 14 -10.55 8.33 3.08
C TYR A 14 -9.47 7.30 2.74
N ARG A 15 -8.93 7.32 1.52
CA ARG A 15 -7.83 6.43 1.14
C ARG A 15 -6.63 6.70 2.06
N PRO A 16 -6.09 5.67 2.74
CA PRO A 16 -4.87 5.81 3.52
C PRO A 16 -3.71 6.32 2.66
N ASN A 17 -3.07 7.39 3.10
CA ASN A 17 -1.88 7.96 2.45
C ASN A 17 -0.58 7.45 3.05
N THR A 18 -0.65 6.66 4.12
CA THR A 18 0.51 6.04 4.75
C THR A 18 0.18 4.61 5.12
N LEU A 19 1.22 3.77 5.15
CA LEU A 19 1.11 2.39 5.63
C LEU A 19 0.53 2.27 7.05
N SER A 20 0.58 3.34 7.86
CA SER A 20 0.07 3.37 9.24
C SER A 20 -1.42 3.65 9.32
N GLY A 21 -2.01 4.22 8.27
CA GLY A 21 -3.46 4.43 8.17
C GLY A 21 -4.23 3.25 7.58
N LEU A 22 -3.53 2.16 7.23
CA LEU A 22 -4.17 0.92 6.78
C LEU A 22 -4.61 0.10 8.01
N GLU A 23 -5.92 -0.03 8.18
CA GLU A 23 -6.51 -0.88 9.23
C GLU A 23 -6.56 -2.35 8.80
N GLY A 24 -6.13 -3.25 9.69
CA GLY A 24 -6.08 -4.69 9.44
C GLY A 24 -4.83 -5.15 8.66
N ASN A 25 -4.63 -6.47 8.56
CA ASN A 25 -3.47 -7.09 7.90
C ASN A 25 -2.09 -6.64 8.43
N GLU A 26 -2.00 -6.27 9.71
CA GLU A 26 -0.78 -5.73 10.35
C GLU A 26 0.46 -6.59 10.11
N ASP A 27 0.34 -7.92 10.17
CA ASP A 27 1.43 -8.84 9.87
C ASP A 27 1.97 -8.72 8.46
N ARG A 28 1.09 -8.52 7.47
CA ARG A 28 1.47 -8.36 6.07
C ARG A 28 2.11 -6.99 5.85
N ILE A 29 1.50 -5.94 6.40
CA ILE A 29 2.03 -4.57 6.32
C ILE A 29 3.42 -4.51 6.96
N ARG A 30 3.62 -5.15 8.11
CA ARG A 30 4.92 -5.27 8.79
C ARG A 30 5.97 -5.94 7.91
N ARG A 31 5.62 -7.02 7.18
CA ARG A 31 6.54 -7.67 6.23
C ARG A 31 6.92 -6.74 5.07
N VAL A 32 5.96 -5.97 4.55
CA VAL A 32 6.23 -4.99 3.49
C VAL A 32 7.18 -3.90 3.99
N ARG A 33 6.93 -3.35 5.19
CA ARG A 33 7.83 -2.38 5.84
C ARG A 33 9.24 -2.93 6.00
N GLN A 34 9.39 -4.10 6.60
CA GLN A 34 10.72 -4.73 6.78
C GLN A 34 11.44 -4.97 5.46
N TRP A 35 10.71 -5.27 4.38
CA TRP A 35 11.29 -5.43 3.06
C TRP A 35 11.75 -4.08 2.49
N LEU A 36 10.95 -3.02 2.63
CA LEU A 36 11.32 -1.65 2.23
C LEU A 36 12.50 -1.11 3.04
N ASP A 37 12.51 -1.31 4.37
CA ASP A 37 13.57 -0.85 5.26
C ASP A 37 14.93 -1.40 4.83
N ARG A 38 14.97 -2.67 4.38
CA ARG A 38 16.19 -3.29 3.84
C ARG A 38 16.71 -2.62 2.58
N TRP A 39 15.81 -2.13 1.72
CA TRP A 39 16.19 -1.36 0.53
C TRP A 39 16.79 -0.01 0.92
N VAL A 40 16.17 0.68 1.88
CA VAL A 40 16.63 1.99 2.37
C VAL A 40 17.97 1.88 3.10
N SER A 41 18.18 0.82 3.88
CA SER A 41 19.43 0.59 4.61
C SER A 41 20.59 0.09 3.74
N GLY A 42 20.41 0.04 2.40
CA GLY A 42 21.44 -0.42 1.45
C GLY A 42 21.64 -1.95 1.41
N SER A 43 20.92 -2.70 2.23
CA SER A 43 20.96 -4.16 2.26
C SER A 43 19.95 -4.77 1.29
N VAL A 44 20.28 -4.74 -0.01
CA VAL A 44 19.37 -5.23 -1.07
C VAL A 44 18.83 -6.63 -0.73
N PRO A 45 17.51 -6.79 -0.59
CA PRO A 45 16.92 -8.09 -0.27
C PRO A 45 17.22 -9.14 -1.35
N LYS A 46 17.42 -10.39 -0.94
CA LYS A 46 17.57 -11.53 -1.88
C LYS A 46 16.41 -11.62 -2.87
N LYS A 47 15.19 -11.32 -2.41
CA LYS A 47 13.98 -11.22 -3.24
C LYS A 47 13.72 -9.77 -3.59
N LYS A 48 13.98 -9.41 -4.85
CA LYS A 48 13.89 -8.03 -5.34
C LYS A 48 12.47 -7.57 -5.70
N GLY A 49 11.50 -8.48 -5.72
CA GLY A 49 10.11 -8.17 -6.03
C GLY A 49 9.18 -8.62 -4.92
N LEU A 50 8.08 -7.87 -4.75
CA LEU A 50 6.97 -8.21 -3.88
C LEU A 50 5.70 -8.32 -4.72
N LEU A 51 4.96 -9.42 -4.56
CA LEU A 51 3.66 -9.62 -5.20
C LEU A 51 2.56 -9.43 -4.14
N LEU A 52 1.69 -8.45 -4.37
CA LEU A 52 0.51 -8.22 -3.53
C LEU A 52 -0.69 -8.97 -4.13
N SER A 53 -1.14 -10.03 -3.48
CA SER A 53 -2.28 -10.84 -3.91
C SER A 53 -3.37 -10.92 -2.84
N GLY A 54 -4.62 -11.04 -3.28
CA GLY A 54 -5.79 -11.15 -2.40
C GLY A 54 -7.10 -10.65 -3.03
N PRO A 55 -8.24 -10.83 -2.35
CA PRO A 55 -9.58 -10.46 -2.83
C PRO A 55 -9.68 -8.98 -3.24
N PRO A 56 -10.65 -8.57 -4.09
CA PRO A 56 -10.86 -7.17 -4.42
C PRO A 56 -11.19 -6.34 -3.17
N GLY A 57 -10.81 -5.06 -3.15
CA GLY A 57 -11.15 -4.14 -2.05
C GLY A 57 -10.27 -4.22 -0.79
N VAL A 58 -9.33 -5.16 -0.67
CA VAL A 58 -8.49 -5.31 0.55
C VAL A 58 -7.30 -4.35 0.67
N GLY A 59 -7.27 -3.27 -0.12
CA GLY A 59 -6.23 -2.24 -0.02
C GLY A 59 -4.88 -2.55 -0.69
N LYS A 60 -4.81 -3.53 -1.60
CA LYS A 60 -3.55 -3.88 -2.33
C LYS A 60 -2.95 -2.69 -3.09
N THR A 61 -3.79 -1.97 -3.84
CA THR A 61 -3.37 -0.80 -4.62
C THR A 61 -3.00 0.36 -3.70
N THR A 62 -3.77 0.56 -2.64
CA THR A 62 -3.46 1.55 -1.60
C THR A 62 -2.09 1.30 -0.97
N LEU A 63 -1.78 0.05 -0.60
CA LEU A 63 -0.49 -0.35 -0.03
C LEU A 63 0.69 -0.13 -0.98
N ALA A 64 0.47 -0.20 -2.29
CA ALA A 64 1.52 0.05 -3.28
C ALA A 64 1.78 1.55 -3.51
N LEU A 65 0.83 2.41 -3.16
CA LEU A 65 0.91 3.87 -3.35
C LEU A 65 1.31 4.63 -2.07
N ALA A 66 0.94 4.11 -0.90
CA ALA A 66 1.14 4.70 0.42
C ALA A 66 2.52 4.37 1.04
#